data_AF-A0A832GTM0-F1
#
_entry.id   AF-A0A832GTM0-F1
#
_cell.length_a   1.000
_cell.length_b   1.000
_cell.length_c   1.000
_cell.angle_alpha   90.00
_cell.angle_beta   90.00
_cell.angle_gamma   90.00
#
_symmetry.space_group_name_H-M   'P 1'
#
loop_
_entity.id
_entity.type
_entity.pdbx_description
1 polymer ?
#
loop_
_entity_poly.entity_id
_entity_poly.type
_entity_poly.pdbx_seq_one_letter_code
_entity_poly.pdbx_strand_id
1 'polypeptide(L)'
;DLYKQRMRKGLTKKEAERMVKSGNIFGMLMVRNENADGLISGLTKHYPDTIRPALQIIGKEEGVHSIAGLYMLIFKNKTIFISDPTVNINPDSEQLAEIAILSAKTVRNLDIIPKVAMLSFSNFGSTRHPLTDKVRKAVEIVKSKIPDLMIDGEMFADVALNTNLINEIYPFSTLKEEANLLVCPDLTSANIAYKLLIALGGATAIGPILMGIKKPVYLLTQECFVDDIVNITAMAVYEAKRKSRK
;
A
#
# COMPACT_ATOMS: atom_id res chain seq x y z
N ASP A 1 10.11 25.80 9.45
CA ASP A 1 9.21 24.68 9.78
C ASP A 1 9.97 23.37 10.05
N LEU A 2 10.67 22.82 9.05
CA LEU A 2 11.47 21.58 9.17
C LEU A 2 12.35 21.47 10.43
N TYR A 3 13.14 22.52 10.74
CA TYR A 3 13.98 22.55 11.94
C TYR A 3 13.15 22.39 13.23
N LYS A 4 12.05 23.14 13.39
CA LYS A 4 11.21 23.08 14.59
C LYS A 4 10.67 21.66 14.84
N GLN A 5 10.33 20.93 13.77
CA GLN A 5 9.80 19.56 13.86
C GLN A 5 10.87 18.53 14.23
N ARG A 6 12.13 18.81 13.90
CA ARG A 6 13.22 17.81 13.93
C ARG A 6 14.38 18.20 14.85
N MET A 7 14.33 19.34 15.52
CA MET A 7 15.40 19.81 16.42
C MET A 7 15.67 18.83 17.57
N ARG A 8 14.63 18.18 18.11
CA ARG A 8 14.74 17.12 19.13
C ARG A 8 15.07 15.73 18.54
N LYS A 9 15.28 15.66 17.23
CA LYS A 9 15.70 14.46 16.48
C LYS A 9 17.07 14.66 15.82
N GLY A 10 17.88 15.55 16.39
CA GLY A 10 19.27 15.80 16.00
C GLY A 10 19.47 16.74 14.80
N LEU A 11 18.40 17.29 14.20
CA LEU A 11 18.55 18.16 13.04
C LEU A 11 18.99 19.56 13.46
N THR A 12 20.14 20.02 12.99
CA THR A 12 20.60 21.39 13.22
C THR A 12 19.90 22.38 12.28
N LYS A 13 19.92 23.68 12.64
CA LYS A 13 19.33 24.73 11.80
C LYS A 13 20.00 24.81 10.42
N LYS A 14 21.34 24.74 10.38
CA LYS A 14 22.14 24.78 9.14
C LYS A 14 21.85 23.59 8.22
N GLU A 15 21.68 22.40 8.77
CA GLU A 15 21.27 21.23 7.99
C GLU A 15 19.85 21.38 7.46
N ALA A 16 18.92 21.88 8.26
CA ALA A 16 17.56 22.14 7.82
C ALA A 16 17.52 23.14 6.65
N GLU A 17 18.28 24.24 6.74
CA GLU A 17 18.41 25.23 5.66
C GLU A 17 18.98 24.62 4.38
N ARG A 18 19.97 23.72 4.50
CA ARG A 18 20.49 22.97 3.35
C ARG A 18 19.46 22.01 2.76
N MET A 19 18.72 21.27 3.59
CA MET A 19 17.73 20.28 3.15
C MET A 19 16.57 20.93 2.41
N VAL A 20 16.09 22.09 2.87
CA VAL A 20 14.96 22.82 2.27
C VAL A 20 15.27 23.27 0.83
N LYS A 21 16.54 23.39 0.44
CA LYS A 21 16.93 23.68 -0.95
C LYS A 21 16.67 22.53 -1.92
N SER A 22 16.41 21.31 -1.42
CA SER A 22 16.02 20.20 -2.28
C SER A 22 14.55 20.33 -2.68
N GLY A 23 14.25 20.33 -3.98
CA GLY A 23 12.88 20.44 -4.49
C GLY A 23 11.89 19.45 -3.87
N ASN A 24 12.32 18.21 -3.61
CA ASN A 24 11.47 17.20 -2.95
C ASN A 24 11.11 17.62 -1.51
N ILE A 25 12.09 18.09 -0.73
CA ILE A 25 11.87 18.52 0.66
C ILE A 25 11.00 19.77 0.69
N PHE A 26 11.29 20.73 -0.20
CA PHE A 26 10.50 21.94 -0.33
C PHE A 26 9.05 21.64 -0.72
N GLY A 27 8.83 20.78 -1.73
CA GLY A 27 7.50 20.35 -2.14
C GLY A 27 6.73 19.63 -1.02
N MET A 28 7.38 18.75 -0.27
CA MET A 28 6.75 18.10 0.89
C MET A 28 6.34 19.12 1.97
N LEU A 29 7.16 20.15 2.20
CA LEU A 29 6.81 21.24 3.11
C LEU A 29 5.66 22.10 2.59
N MET A 30 5.57 22.34 1.27
CA MET A 30 4.42 23.03 0.68
C MET A 30 3.13 22.23 0.89
N VAL A 31 3.15 20.92 0.63
CA VAL A 31 1.99 20.05 0.87
C VAL A 31 1.60 20.04 2.35
N ARG A 32 2.60 19.90 3.23
CA ARG A 32 2.38 19.94 4.69
C ARG A 32 1.67 21.24 5.11
N ASN A 33 2.14 22.37 4.60
CA ASN A 33 1.65 23.70 4.95
C ASN A 33 0.48 24.19 4.09
N GLU A 34 -0.17 23.29 3.33
CA GLU A 34 -1.39 23.60 2.55
C GLU A 34 -1.15 24.64 1.46
N ASN A 35 0.09 24.75 0.99
CA ASN A 35 0.44 25.55 -0.18
C ASN A 35 0.44 24.71 -1.47
N ALA A 36 0.22 23.40 -1.34
CA ALA A 36 -0.01 22.46 -2.43
C ALA A 36 -0.92 21.31 -1.94
N ASP A 37 -1.72 20.76 -2.84
CA ASP A 37 -2.66 19.68 -2.53
C ASP A 37 -2.04 18.28 -2.54
N GLY A 38 -0.92 18.11 -3.23
CA GLY A 38 -0.16 16.87 -3.31
C GLY A 38 1.22 17.06 -3.93
N LEU A 39 2.06 16.04 -3.80
CA LEU A 39 3.40 16.01 -4.41
C LEU A 39 3.60 14.72 -5.19
N ILE A 40 4.16 14.84 -6.38
CA ILE A 40 4.69 13.72 -7.16
C ILE A 40 6.20 13.90 -7.24
N SER A 41 6.95 12.87 -6.85
CA SER A 41 8.41 12.90 -6.77
C SER A 41 8.99 11.51 -7.02
N GLY A 42 10.31 11.35 -6.98
CA GLY A 42 10.97 10.03 -6.99
C GLY A 42 11.72 9.66 -8.27
N LEU A 43 11.41 10.29 -9.42
CA LEU A 43 12.04 10.00 -10.71
C LEU A 43 13.58 9.98 -10.71
N THR A 44 14.21 10.78 -9.85
CA THR A 44 15.67 10.97 -9.82
C THR A 44 16.33 10.45 -8.54
N LYS A 45 15.60 9.72 -7.68
CA LYS A 45 16.10 9.25 -6.38
C LYS A 45 15.72 7.80 -6.11
N HIS A 46 16.56 7.12 -5.33
CA HIS A 46 16.20 5.81 -4.79
C HIS A 46 14.99 5.93 -3.84
N TYR A 47 14.08 4.97 -3.94
CA TYR A 47 12.82 4.96 -3.18
C TYR A 47 12.99 5.08 -1.65
N PRO A 48 13.98 4.41 -1.00
CA PRO A 48 14.23 4.60 0.43
C PRO A 48 14.59 6.05 0.82
N ASP A 49 15.25 6.79 -0.08
CA ASP A 49 15.69 8.16 0.15
C ASP A 49 14.56 9.18 -0.01
N THR A 50 13.47 8.81 -0.68
CA THR A 50 12.27 9.64 -0.83
C THR A 50 11.18 9.31 0.19
N ILE A 51 11.03 8.04 0.59
CA ILE A 51 10.00 7.65 1.57
C ILE A 51 10.31 8.15 2.98
N ARG A 52 11.59 8.14 3.38
CA ARG A 52 12.00 8.62 4.72
C ARG A 52 11.67 10.11 4.91
N PRO A 53 12.02 11.03 4.00
CA PRO A 53 11.58 12.41 4.11
C PRO A 53 10.07 12.59 4.10
N ALA A 54 9.33 11.83 3.28
CA ALA A 54 7.86 11.91 3.26
C ALA A 54 7.28 11.58 4.64
N LEU A 55 7.76 10.52 5.29
CA LEU A 55 7.38 10.17 6.65
C LEU A 55 7.79 11.21 7.70
N GLN A 56 8.97 11.83 7.55
CA GLN A 56 9.45 12.81 8.51
C GLN A 56 8.73 14.15 8.43
N ILE A 57 8.32 14.55 7.22
CA ILE A 57 7.74 15.87 6.94
C ILE A 57 6.22 15.80 6.94
N ILE A 58 5.60 14.85 6.26
CA ILE A 58 4.14 14.74 6.21
C ILE A 58 3.61 14.02 7.45
N GLY A 59 4.27 12.92 7.83
CA GLY A 59 3.86 12.08 8.95
C GLY A 59 2.74 11.09 8.59
N LYS A 60 2.51 10.15 9.50
CA LYS A 60 1.48 9.11 9.38
C LYS A 60 0.11 9.63 9.79
N GLU A 61 -0.96 9.08 9.22
CA GLU A 61 -2.33 9.31 9.71
C GLU A 61 -2.43 8.95 11.20
N GLU A 62 -3.36 9.59 11.90
CA GLU A 62 -3.59 9.29 13.32
C GLU A 62 -4.10 7.85 13.49
N GLY A 63 -3.58 7.15 14.50
CA GLY A 63 -3.86 5.72 14.70
C GLY A 63 -3.14 4.77 13.74
N VAL A 64 -2.31 5.28 12.81
CA VAL A 64 -1.53 4.45 11.88
C VAL A 64 -0.08 4.26 12.36
N HIS A 65 0.29 3.00 12.54
CA HIS A 65 1.62 2.55 12.95
C HIS A 65 2.48 2.16 11.75
N SER A 66 1.91 1.53 10.73
CA SER A 66 2.59 1.03 9.54
C SER A 66 2.04 1.71 8.30
N ILE A 67 2.93 2.25 7.46
CA ILE A 67 2.56 2.72 6.12
C ILE A 67 2.79 1.59 5.12
N ALA A 68 2.13 1.61 3.97
CA ALA A 68 2.28 0.56 2.96
C ALA A 68 2.06 1.10 1.55
N GLY A 69 2.61 0.42 0.55
CA GLY A 69 2.33 0.69 -0.85
C GLY A 69 1.24 -0.23 -1.38
N LEU A 70 0.33 0.32 -2.18
CA LEU A 70 -0.67 -0.41 -2.93
C LEU A 70 -0.45 -0.19 -4.43
N TYR A 71 -0.46 -1.25 -5.21
CA TYR A 71 -0.56 -1.15 -6.67
C TYR A 71 -1.94 -1.57 -7.13
N MET A 72 -2.51 -0.79 -8.06
CA MET A 72 -3.70 -1.14 -8.82
C MET A 72 -3.25 -1.72 -10.17
N LEU A 73 -3.53 -2.99 -10.40
CA LEU A 73 -3.21 -3.72 -11.63
C LEU A 73 -4.47 -3.82 -12.48
N ILE A 74 -4.42 -3.20 -13.65
CA ILE A 74 -5.52 -3.16 -14.61
C ILE A 74 -5.24 -4.15 -15.73
N PHE A 75 -6.07 -5.18 -15.82
CA PHE A 75 -6.14 -6.09 -16.94
C PHE A 75 -7.34 -5.73 -17.82
N LYS A 76 -7.42 -6.31 -19.03
CA LYS A 76 -8.55 -6.07 -19.94
C LYS A 76 -9.93 -6.32 -19.31
N ASN A 77 -10.03 -7.31 -18.43
CA ASN A 77 -11.31 -7.81 -17.91
C ASN A 77 -11.47 -7.62 -16.40
N LYS A 78 -10.43 -7.20 -15.67
CA LYS A 78 -10.47 -7.10 -14.21
C LYS A 78 -9.43 -6.14 -13.67
N THR A 79 -9.68 -5.65 -12.45
CA THR A 79 -8.73 -4.87 -11.67
C THR A 79 -8.40 -5.62 -10.38
N ILE A 80 -7.12 -5.76 -10.10
CA ILE A 80 -6.60 -6.40 -8.89
C ILE A 80 -5.69 -5.42 -8.16
N PHE A 81 -5.76 -5.40 -6.83
CA PHE A 81 -4.87 -4.63 -5.99
C PHE A 81 -3.85 -5.54 -5.32
N ILE A 82 -2.59 -5.13 -5.26
CA ILE A 82 -1.51 -5.86 -4.57
C ILE A 82 -0.85 -4.98 -3.51
N SER A 83 -0.72 -5.52 -2.30
CA SER A 83 -0.08 -4.89 -1.14
C SER A 83 0.85 -5.88 -0.43
N ASP A 84 2.04 -5.55 0.07
CA ASP A 84 2.80 -4.29 -0.02
C ASP A 84 4.15 -4.53 -0.74
N PRO A 85 4.28 -4.15 -2.02
CA PRO A 85 5.49 -4.42 -2.80
C PRO A 85 6.63 -3.40 -2.62
N THR A 86 6.49 -2.40 -1.73
CA THR A 86 7.43 -1.26 -1.70
C THR A 86 7.92 -0.80 -0.34
N VAL A 87 7.20 -1.08 0.76
CA VAL A 87 7.55 -0.46 2.06
C VAL A 87 8.02 -1.49 3.09
N ASN A 88 7.22 -2.48 3.44
CA ASN A 88 7.49 -3.36 4.57
C ASN A 88 8.16 -4.67 4.13
N ILE A 89 9.47 -4.79 4.36
CA ILE A 89 10.27 -5.96 3.93
C ILE A 89 9.72 -7.27 4.46
N ASN A 90 9.52 -7.37 5.78
CA ASN A 90 8.99 -8.55 6.44
C ASN A 90 8.09 -8.11 7.60
N PRO A 91 6.82 -7.75 7.32
CA PRO A 91 5.89 -7.31 8.34
C PRO A 91 5.57 -8.46 9.29
N ASP A 92 5.42 -8.17 10.58
CA ASP A 92 4.82 -9.09 11.55
C ASP A 92 3.29 -9.18 11.36
N SER A 93 2.61 -9.99 12.18
CA SER A 93 1.15 -10.19 12.07
C SER A 93 0.31 -8.93 12.32
N GLU A 94 0.71 -8.05 13.24
CA GLU A 94 0.00 -6.80 13.54
C GLU A 94 0.19 -5.79 12.40
N GLN A 95 1.42 -5.68 11.91
CA GLN A 95 1.74 -4.86 10.74
C GLN A 95 0.98 -5.37 9.52
N LEU A 96 0.97 -6.67 9.27
CA LEU A 96 0.28 -7.27 8.13
C LEU A 96 -1.25 -7.08 8.21
N ALA A 97 -1.82 -7.16 9.41
CA ALA A 97 -3.22 -6.83 9.65
C ALA A 97 -3.52 -5.35 9.37
N GLU A 98 -2.65 -4.45 9.82
CA GLU A 98 -2.77 -3.02 9.56
C GLU A 98 -2.65 -2.69 8.07
N ILE A 99 -1.73 -3.34 7.36
CA ILE A 99 -1.56 -3.25 5.91
C ILE A 99 -2.87 -3.66 5.21
N ALA A 100 -3.47 -4.79 5.60
CA ALA A 100 -4.74 -5.24 5.03
C ALA A 100 -5.87 -4.24 5.25
N ILE A 101 -5.97 -3.66 6.44
CA ILE A 101 -6.98 -2.65 6.79
C ILE A 101 -6.78 -1.37 5.97
N LEU A 102 -5.54 -0.88 5.85
CA LEU A 102 -5.21 0.30 5.05
C LEU A 102 -5.49 0.07 3.57
N SER A 103 -5.16 -1.11 3.05
CA SER A 103 -5.45 -1.52 1.68
C SER A 103 -6.95 -1.59 1.43
N ALA A 104 -7.73 -2.24 2.30
CA ALA A 104 -9.18 -2.31 2.18
C ALA A 104 -9.84 -0.93 2.25
N LYS A 105 -9.36 -0.05 3.15
CA LYS A 105 -9.80 1.36 3.23
C LYS A 105 -9.50 2.11 1.94
N THR A 106 -8.34 1.90 1.34
CA THR A 106 -7.93 2.56 0.09
C THR A 106 -8.74 2.08 -1.10
N VAL A 107 -8.97 0.77 -1.23
CA VAL A 107 -9.84 0.19 -2.26
C VAL A 107 -11.28 0.69 -2.11
N ARG A 108 -11.80 0.76 -0.88
CA ARG A 108 -13.12 1.34 -0.61
C ARG A 108 -13.21 2.82 -0.96
N ASN A 109 -12.13 3.58 -0.77
CA ASN A 109 -12.07 4.98 -1.18
C ASN A 109 -12.08 5.16 -2.71
N LEU A 110 -11.87 4.09 -3.50
CA LEU A 110 -12.02 4.08 -4.96
C LEU A 110 -13.43 3.59 -5.37
N ASP A 111 -14.39 3.57 -4.43
CA ASP A 111 -15.75 3.09 -4.62
C ASP A 111 -15.83 1.59 -5.03
N ILE A 112 -14.80 0.81 -4.68
CA ILE A 112 -14.74 -0.64 -4.93
C ILE A 112 -14.92 -1.38 -3.59
N ILE A 113 -15.78 -2.40 -3.58
CA ILE A 113 -15.95 -3.27 -2.41
C ILE A 113 -14.70 -4.15 -2.26
N PRO A 114 -13.94 -4.04 -1.16
CA PRO A 114 -12.73 -4.84 -0.97
C PRO A 114 -13.07 -6.29 -0.65
N LYS A 115 -12.56 -7.20 -1.48
CA LYS A 115 -12.58 -8.67 -1.30
C LYS A 115 -11.14 -9.11 -1.07
N VAL A 116 -10.78 -9.27 0.21
CA VAL A 116 -9.38 -9.35 0.65
C VAL A 116 -8.93 -10.81 0.80
N ALA A 117 -7.88 -11.19 0.09
CA ALA A 117 -7.18 -12.45 0.29
C ALA A 117 -5.81 -12.19 0.94
N MET A 118 -5.60 -12.81 2.11
CA MET A 118 -4.32 -12.83 2.80
C MET A 118 -3.49 -14.00 2.27
N LEU A 119 -2.50 -13.70 1.42
CA LEU A 119 -1.78 -14.70 0.65
C LEU A 119 -0.71 -15.42 1.46
N SER A 120 -0.49 -16.69 1.12
CA SER A 120 0.51 -17.57 1.72
C SER A 120 0.81 -18.77 0.81
N PHE A 121 1.81 -19.55 1.20
CA PHE A 121 2.08 -20.89 0.64
C PHE A 121 1.35 -22.00 1.43
N SER A 122 0.27 -21.66 2.14
CA SER A 122 -0.64 -22.59 2.81
C SER A 122 -2.06 -22.17 2.51
N ASN A 123 -2.96 -23.15 2.44
CA ASN A 123 -4.40 -22.93 2.48
C ASN A 123 -4.94 -23.36 3.83
N PHE A 124 -5.41 -22.41 4.64
CA PHE A 124 -6.19 -22.65 5.86
C PHE A 124 -5.60 -23.75 6.78
N GLY A 125 -4.29 -23.72 6.98
CA GLY A 125 -3.55 -24.66 7.81
C GLY A 125 -3.03 -25.92 7.10
N SER A 126 -3.10 -26.00 5.76
CA SER A 126 -2.55 -27.14 5.00
C SER A 126 -1.06 -27.36 5.27
N THR A 127 -0.31 -26.28 5.54
CA THR A 127 1.10 -26.33 5.91
C THR A 127 1.33 -25.56 7.21
N ARG A 128 1.79 -26.26 8.25
CA ARG A 128 2.15 -25.63 9.53
C ARG A 128 3.57 -25.07 9.46
N HIS A 129 3.68 -23.75 9.51
CA HIS A 129 4.97 -23.06 9.48
C HIS A 129 4.85 -21.68 10.15
N PRO A 130 5.88 -21.14 10.82
CA PRO A 130 5.82 -19.80 11.41
C PRO A 130 5.38 -18.69 10.44
N LEU A 131 5.74 -18.81 9.16
CA LEU A 131 5.32 -17.87 8.11
C LEU A 131 3.83 -17.99 7.76
N THR A 132 3.24 -19.17 7.86
CA THR A 132 1.79 -19.37 7.60
C THR A 132 0.98 -18.94 8.83
N ASP A 133 1.48 -19.25 10.03
CA ASP A 133 0.93 -18.76 11.30
C ASP A 133 0.92 -17.23 11.38
N LYS A 134 1.94 -16.57 10.84
CA LYS A 134 2.01 -15.09 10.75
C LYS A 134 0.80 -14.52 10.02
N VAL A 135 0.45 -15.09 8.86
CA VAL A 135 -0.66 -14.63 8.02
C VAL A 135 -2.00 -14.99 8.66
N ARG A 136 -2.13 -16.21 9.21
CA ARG A 136 -3.32 -16.63 9.95
C ARG A 136 -3.65 -15.70 11.12
N LYS A 137 -2.65 -15.37 11.95
CA LYS A 137 -2.82 -14.40 13.04
C LYS A 137 -3.23 -13.01 12.53
N ALA A 138 -2.69 -12.57 11.39
CA ALA A 138 -3.09 -11.29 10.80
C ALA A 138 -4.58 -11.31 10.41
N VAL A 139 -5.08 -12.40 9.82
CA VAL A 139 -6.51 -12.57 9.51
C VAL A 139 -7.37 -12.48 10.77
N GLU A 140 -6.98 -13.16 11.84
CA GLU A 140 -7.68 -13.13 13.14
C GLU A 140 -7.74 -11.70 13.71
N ILE A 141 -6.62 -10.97 13.67
CA ILE A 141 -6.55 -9.56 14.11
C ILE A 141 -7.49 -8.68 13.30
N VAL A 142 -7.51 -8.83 11.96
CA VAL A 142 -8.39 -8.02 11.10
C VAL A 142 -9.86 -8.35 11.36
N LYS A 143 -10.23 -9.63 11.45
CA LYS A 143 -11.61 -10.06 11.74
C LYS A 143 -12.10 -9.55 13.10
N SER A 144 -11.20 -9.46 14.09
CA SER A 144 -11.50 -8.86 15.40
C SER A 144 -11.73 -7.35 15.33
N LYS A 145 -10.89 -6.62 14.57
CA LYS A 145 -10.97 -5.15 14.45
C LYS A 145 -12.08 -4.67 13.51
N ILE A 146 -12.35 -5.40 12.43
CA ILE A 146 -13.33 -5.05 11.39
C ILE A 146 -14.11 -6.32 10.96
N PRO A 147 -15.09 -6.76 11.76
CA PRO A 147 -15.83 -8.01 11.51
C PRO A 147 -16.56 -8.05 10.16
N ASP A 148 -17.01 -6.89 9.66
CA ASP A 148 -17.78 -6.78 8.41
C ASP A 148 -16.89 -6.77 7.15
N LEU A 149 -15.56 -6.77 7.29
CA LEU A 149 -14.68 -6.81 6.14
C LEU A 149 -14.68 -8.22 5.53
N MET A 150 -14.94 -8.32 4.22
CA MET A 150 -14.77 -9.58 3.49
C MET A 150 -13.27 -9.88 3.33
N ILE A 151 -12.74 -10.67 4.26
CA ILE A 151 -11.33 -11.05 4.33
C ILE A 151 -11.16 -12.51 4.73
N ASP A 152 -10.32 -13.23 3.99
CA ASP A 152 -9.90 -14.56 4.40
C ASP A 152 -8.45 -14.90 4.09
N GLY A 153 -8.03 -16.02 4.67
CA GLY A 153 -6.71 -16.61 4.51
C GLY A 153 -6.26 -17.34 5.78
N GLU A 154 -5.04 -17.83 5.83
CA GLU A 154 -4.03 -17.74 4.78
C GLU A 154 -4.35 -18.64 3.58
N MET A 155 -4.10 -18.19 2.35
CA MET A 155 -4.44 -18.97 1.14
C MET A 155 -3.47 -18.75 -0.03
N PHE A 156 -3.46 -19.70 -0.96
CA PHE A 156 -2.79 -19.58 -2.24
C PHE A 156 -3.47 -18.54 -3.15
N ALA A 157 -2.68 -17.98 -4.06
CA ALA A 157 -3.16 -16.97 -5.00
C ALA A 157 -4.14 -17.54 -6.05
N ASP A 158 -3.96 -18.78 -6.48
CA ASP A 158 -4.86 -19.45 -7.43
C ASP A 158 -6.25 -19.70 -6.82
N VAL A 159 -6.30 -20.09 -5.54
CA VAL A 159 -7.56 -20.21 -4.78
C VAL A 159 -8.21 -18.84 -4.63
N ALA A 160 -7.47 -17.82 -4.20
CA ALA A 160 -7.99 -16.46 -4.04
C ALA A 160 -8.64 -15.88 -5.32
N LEU A 161 -8.16 -16.31 -6.50
CA LEU A 161 -8.59 -15.80 -7.80
C LEU A 161 -9.56 -16.75 -8.54
N ASN A 162 -10.07 -17.78 -7.88
CA ASN A 162 -10.94 -18.78 -8.50
C ASN A 162 -12.19 -19.04 -7.64
N THR A 163 -13.32 -18.44 -8.05
CA THR A 163 -14.62 -18.60 -7.39
C THR A 163 -15.05 -20.07 -7.26
N ASN A 164 -14.76 -20.91 -8.25
CA ASN A 164 -15.15 -22.33 -8.19
C ASN A 164 -14.35 -23.08 -7.13
N LEU A 165 -13.02 -22.90 -7.08
CA LEU A 165 -12.18 -23.51 -6.05
C LEU A 165 -12.60 -23.06 -4.64
N ILE A 166 -12.90 -21.78 -4.47
CA ILE A 166 -13.39 -21.24 -3.20
C ILE A 166 -14.69 -21.94 -2.79
N ASN A 167 -15.68 -22.00 -3.68
CA ASN A 167 -17.00 -22.52 -3.33
C ASN A 167 -17.04 -24.05 -3.18
N GLU A 168 -16.24 -24.78 -3.96
CA GLU A 168 -16.22 -26.25 -3.93
C GLU A 168 -15.34 -26.81 -2.80
N ILE A 169 -14.13 -26.26 -2.63
CA ILE A 169 -13.13 -26.80 -1.69
C ILE A 169 -13.19 -26.09 -0.34
N TYR A 170 -13.49 -24.80 -0.33
CA TYR A 170 -13.49 -23.96 0.87
C TYR A 170 -14.81 -23.21 1.09
N PRO A 171 -15.97 -23.91 1.12
CA PRO A 171 -17.30 -23.27 1.20
C PRO A 171 -17.50 -22.45 2.49
N PHE A 172 -16.67 -22.67 3.52
CA PHE A 172 -16.65 -21.89 4.76
C PHE A 172 -15.99 -20.51 4.61
N SER A 173 -15.23 -20.28 3.53
CA SER A 173 -14.54 -19.01 3.26
C SER A 173 -15.53 -17.85 3.23
N THR A 174 -15.14 -16.73 3.81
CA THR A 174 -15.86 -15.45 3.74
C THR A 174 -15.81 -14.85 2.32
N LEU A 175 -14.77 -15.16 1.55
CA LEU A 175 -14.73 -14.88 0.12
C LEU A 175 -15.72 -15.83 -0.56
N LYS A 176 -16.69 -15.28 -1.31
CA LYS A 176 -17.65 -16.05 -2.14
C LYS A 176 -17.43 -15.86 -3.64
N GLU A 177 -16.50 -14.97 -3.97
CA GLU A 177 -16.09 -14.58 -5.32
C GLU A 177 -14.57 -14.41 -5.33
N GLU A 178 -13.99 -14.27 -6.52
CA GLU A 178 -12.59 -13.88 -6.67
C GLU A 178 -12.25 -12.61 -5.86
N ALA A 179 -11.13 -12.69 -5.15
CA ALA A 179 -10.54 -11.57 -4.43
C ALA A 179 -10.08 -10.50 -5.42
N ASN A 180 -10.30 -9.24 -5.07
CA ASN A 180 -9.80 -8.09 -5.82
C ASN A 180 -8.65 -7.40 -5.09
N LEU A 181 -8.39 -7.73 -3.82
CA LEU A 181 -7.27 -7.21 -3.05
C LEU A 181 -6.43 -8.37 -2.50
N LEU A 182 -5.19 -8.44 -2.96
CA LEU A 182 -4.22 -9.45 -2.57
C LEU A 182 -3.20 -8.83 -1.61
N VAL A 183 -3.18 -9.33 -0.38
CA VAL A 183 -2.21 -8.92 0.64
C VAL A 183 -1.15 -10.00 0.76
N CYS A 184 0.05 -9.71 0.26
CA CYS A 184 1.20 -10.59 0.28
C CYS A 184 1.88 -10.60 1.66
N PRO A 185 2.52 -11.72 2.06
CA PRO A 185 3.09 -11.88 3.39
C PRO A 185 4.36 -11.06 3.61
N ASP A 186 5.06 -10.63 2.56
CA ASP A 186 6.29 -9.86 2.61
C ASP A 186 6.53 -9.06 1.32
N LEU A 187 7.52 -8.17 1.34
CA LEU A 187 7.84 -7.33 0.18
C LEU A 187 8.33 -8.16 -1.00
N THR A 188 9.10 -9.22 -0.76
CA THR A 188 9.68 -10.05 -1.82
C THR A 188 8.58 -10.68 -2.67
N SER A 189 7.62 -11.35 -2.02
CA SER A 189 6.46 -11.98 -2.68
C SER A 189 5.60 -10.95 -3.40
N ALA A 190 5.31 -9.82 -2.76
CA ALA A 190 4.55 -8.74 -3.38
C ALA A 190 5.25 -8.17 -4.62
N ASN A 191 6.55 -7.86 -4.50
CA ASN A 191 7.35 -7.22 -5.54
C ASN A 191 7.51 -8.12 -6.77
N ILE A 192 7.81 -9.39 -6.54
CA ILE A 192 7.90 -10.40 -7.59
C ILE A 192 6.54 -10.56 -8.28
N ALA A 193 5.45 -10.72 -7.51
CA ALA A 193 4.12 -10.97 -8.06
C ALA A 193 3.65 -9.84 -8.99
N TYR A 194 3.68 -8.57 -8.55
CA TYR A 194 3.16 -7.48 -9.38
C TYR A 194 4.00 -7.26 -10.65
N LYS A 195 5.33 -7.41 -10.57
CA LYS A 195 6.21 -7.30 -11.75
C LYS A 195 5.97 -8.44 -12.76
N LEU A 196 5.75 -9.67 -12.29
CA LEU A 196 5.39 -10.80 -13.15
C LEU A 196 4.03 -10.57 -13.84
N LEU A 197 3.05 -10.03 -13.11
CA LEU A 197 1.74 -9.71 -13.69
C LEU A 197 1.79 -8.60 -14.75
N ILE A 198 2.70 -7.65 -14.63
CA ILE A 198 2.98 -6.67 -15.69
C ILE A 198 3.64 -7.37 -16.88
N ALA A 199 4.78 -8.03 -16.65
CA ALA A 199 5.64 -8.56 -17.71
C ALA A 199 5.01 -9.72 -18.50
N LEU A 200 4.24 -10.59 -17.82
CA LEU A 200 3.65 -11.79 -18.41
C LEU A 200 2.12 -11.72 -18.47
N GLY A 201 1.48 -11.06 -17.50
CA GLY A 201 0.03 -10.98 -17.40
C GLY A 201 -0.60 -9.84 -18.21
N GLY A 202 0.20 -8.93 -18.78
CA GLY A 202 -0.30 -7.78 -19.54
C GLY A 202 -1.04 -6.75 -18.68
N ALA A 203 -0.75 -6.70 -17.38
CA ALA A 203 -1.31 -5.69 -16.48
C ALA A 203 -0.68 -4.32 -16.74
N THR A 204 -1.50 -3.27 -16.76
CA THR A 204 -1.03 -1.90 -16.53
C THR A 204 -1.05 -1.62 -15.03
N ALA A 205 0.06 -1.17 -14.47
CA ALA A 205 0.17 -0.93 -13.03
C ALA A 205 0.12 0.55 -12.70
N ILE A 206 -0.77 0.93 -11.78
CA ILE A 206 -0.84 2.28 -11.22
C ILE A 206 -0.37 2.21 -9.76
N GLY A 207 0.73 2.89 -9.45
CA GLY A 207 1.29 2.94 -8.11
C GLY A 207 2.80 3.22 -8.05
N PRO A 208 3.39 3.13 -6.84
CA PRO A 208 2.73 2.76 -5.60
C PRO A 208 1.86 3.89 -5.05
N ILE A 209 0.64 3.57 -4.66
CA ILE A 209 -0.23 4.44 -3.86
C ILE A 209 0.20 4.28 -2.40
N LEU A 210 0.76 5.34 -1.82
CA LEU A 210 1.26 5.31 -0.45
C LEU A 210 0.11 5.48 0.56
N MET A 211 -0.14 4.45 1.36
CA MET A 211 -1.21 4.40 2.33
C MET A 211 -0.72 4.76 3.73
N GLY A 212 -1.61 5.34 4.54
CA GLY A 212 -1.33 5.66 5.94
C GLY A 212 -0.55 6.97 6.17
N ILE A 213 -0.44 7.83 5.15
CA ILE A 213 0.23 9.14 5.21
C ILE A 213 -0.79 10.28 5.29
N LYS A 214 -0.52 11.34 6.08
CA LYS A 214 -1.49 12.42 6.32
C LYS A 214 -1.92 13.15 5.06
N LYS A 215 -0.98 13.44 4.17
CA LYS A 215 -1.22 14.21 2.94
C LYS A 215 -0.69 13.50 1.71
N PRO A 216 -1.30 13.72 0.52
CA PRO A 216 -0.97 12.97 -0.69
C PRO A 216 0.48 13.22 -1.12
N VAL A 217 1.31 12.18 -1.07
CA VAL A 217 2.68 12.18 -1.60
C VAL A 217 2.91 10.88 -2.34
N TYR A 218 3.19 11.00 -3.63
CA TYR A 218 3.40 9.91 -4.54
C TYR A 218 4.86 9.84 -4.95
N LEU A 219 5.44 8.65 -4.80
CA LEU A 219 6.84 8.39 -5.06
C LEU A 219 6.95 7.42 -6.22
N LEU A 220 7.34 7.94 -7.37
CA LEU A 220 7.65 7.20 -8.57
C LEU A 220 9.00 6.49 -8.45
N THR A 221 9.15 5.39 -9.19
CA THR A 221 10.44 4.73 -9.38
C THR A 221 11.08 5.20 -10.69
N GLN A 222 12.37 4.94 -10.88
CA GLN A 222 13.11 5.39 -12.07
C GLN A 222 12.64 4.72 -13.36
N GLU A 223 11.94 3.59 -13.24
CA GLU A 223 11.44 2.77 -14.32
C GLU A 223 10.03 3.17 -14.78
N CYS A 224 9.48 4.30 -14.32
CA CYS A 224 8.12 4.70 -14.71
C CYS A 224 8.08 5.39 -16.09
N PHE A 225 7.01 5.13 -16.83
CA PHE A 225 6.72 5.73 -18.13
C PHE A 225 5.95 7.05 -17.97
N VAL A 226 5.81 7.80 -19.08
CA VAL A 226 5.02 9.05 -19.09
C VAL A 226 3.58 8.81 -18.66
N ASP A 227 2.97 7.72 -19.13
CA ASP A 227 1.60 7.36 -18.76
C ASP A 227 1.46 7.07 -17.26
N ASP A 228 2.49 6.51 -16.61
CA ASP A 228 2.48 6.29 -15.16
C ASP A 228 2.45 7.62 -14.40
N ILE A 229 3.19 8.63 -14.88
CA ILE A 229 3.19 9.99 -14.31
C ILE A 229 1.79 10.61 -14.43
N VAL A 230 1.15 10.48 -15.59
CA VAL A 230 -0.21 11.01 -15.81
C VAL A 230 -1.22 10.30 -14.91
N ASN A 231 -1.17 8.98 -14.86
CA ASN A 231 -2.08 8.15 -14.06
C ASN A 231 -1.93 8.43 -12.56
N ILE A 232 -0.69 8.54 -12.05
CA ILE A 232 -0.47 8.85 -10.64
C ILE A 232 -0.88 10.29 -10.31
N THR A 233 -0.76 11.22 -11.27
CA THR A 233 -1.24 12.59 -11.09
C THR A 233 -2.75 12.63 -10.94
N ALA A 234 -3.49 11.90 -11.79
CA ALA A 234 -4.93 11.79 -11.68
C ALA A 234 -5.35 11.21 -10.32
N MET A 235 -4.66 10.17 -9.85
CA MET A 235 -4.87 9.58 -8.52
C MET A 235 -4.59 10.58 -7.39
N ALA A 236 -3.50 11.37 -7.50
CA ALA A 236 -3.15 12.38 -6.52
C ALA A 236 -4.21 13.48 -6.39
N VAL A 237 -4.74 13.95 -7.52
CA VAL A 237 -5.83 14.94 -7.56
C VAL A 237 -7.09 14.36 -6.93
N TYR A 238 -7.44 13.11 -7.23
CA TYR A 238 -8.58 12.42 -6.64
C TYR A 238 -8.45 12.33 -5.10
N GLU A 239 -7.29 11.87 -4.60
CA GLU A 239 -7.06 11.73 -3.17
C GLU A 239 -7.07 13.08 -2.45
N ALA A 240 -6.45 14.12 -3.02
CA ALA A 240 -6.45 15.45 -2.46
C ALA A 240 -7.87 16.02 -2.30
N LYS A 241 -8.69 15.92 -3.36
CA LYS A 241 -10.10 16.38 -3.34
C LYS A 241 -10.94 15.62 -2.32
N ARG A 242 -10.65 14.34 -2.08
CA ARG A 242 -11.32 13.54 -1.07
C ARG A 242 -10.90 13.93 0.35
N LYS A 243 -9.62 14.24 0.57
CA LYS A 243 -9.09 14.66 1.88
C LYS A 243 -9.51 16.07 2.27
N SER A 244 -9.71 16.99 1.32
CA SER A 244 -10.20 18.35 1.60
C SER A 244 -11.69 18.46 1.93
N ARG A 245 -12.47 17.39 1.67
CA ARG A 245 -13.90 17.32 1.98
C ARG A 245 -14.22 16.81 3.40
N LYS A 246 -13.20 16.50 4.20
CA LYS A 246 -13.33 16.07 5.60
C LYS A 246 -12.92 17.20 6.53
#